data_AF-A0A3P6F2M8-F1
#
_entry.id   AF-A0A3P6F2M8-F1
#
_cell.length_a   1.000
_cell.length_b   1.000
_cell.length_c   1.000
_cell.angle_alpha   90.00
_cell.angle_beta   90.00
_cell.angle_gamma   90.00
#
_symmetry.space_group_name_H-M   'P 1'
#
loop_
_entity.id
_entity.type
_entity.pdbx_description
1 polymer ?
#
loop_
_entity_poly.entity_id
_entity_poly.type
_entity_poly.pdbx_seq_one_letter_code
_entity_poly.pdbx_strand_id
1 'polypeptide(L)'
;MPGEDLVELKFRLYDGSDVGPFQYSPTATVAMLKERLVSEWPNDKKIVPKAASDIKLINAGKILENGKTVAQCKAPFDDLPKSVITMHVVVQLSPTKARPEKKIEDEESPQRSLCSCTIM
;
A
#
# COMPACT_ATOMS: atom_id res chain seq x y z
N MET A 1 -23.76 0.72 24.41
CA MET A 1 -23.05 1.59 23.45
C MET A 1 -22.55 0.68 22.35
N PRO A 2 -22.92 0.86 21.07
CA PRO A 2 -22.36 0.02 20.03
C PRO A 2 -20.87 0.36 19.94
N GLY A 3 -20.04 -0.63 20.30
CA GLY A 3 -18.58 -0.53 20.22
C GLY A 3 -18.20 -0.18 18.79
N GLU A 4 -17.27 0.75 18.68
CA GLU A 4 -16.78 1.24 17.41
C GLU A 4 -16.32 0.04 16.56
N ASP A 5 -16.97 -0.19 15.39
CA ASP A 5 -16.60 -1.22 14.40
C ASP A 5 -15.26 -0.87 13.74
N LEU A 6 -14.22 -0.65 14.55
CA LEU A 6 -12.90 -0.28 14.09
C LEU A 6 -12.29 -1.45 13.33
N VAL A 7 -11.73 -1.13 12.18
CA VAL A 7 -11.03 -2.07 11.33
C VAL A 7 -9.54 -1.91 11.58
N GLU A 8 -8.88 -3.02 11.90
CA GLU A 8 -7.43 -3.04 12.06
C GLU A 8 -6.77 -3.27 10.70
N LEU A 9 -5.94 -2.30 10.29
CA LEU A 9 -5.21 -2.32 9.03
C LEU A 9 -3.72 -2.37 9.30
N LYS A 10 -3.00 -3.18 8.52
CA LYS A 10 -1.54 -3.12 8.40
C LYS A 10 -1.13 -2.97 6.95
N PHE A 11 0.03 -2.38 6.75
CA PHE A 11 0.47 -1.93 5.43
C PHE A 11 1.78 -2.58 5.04
N ARG A 12 1.75 -3.47 4.06
CA ARG A 12 2.92 -4.19 3.56
C ARG A 12 3.70 -3.36 2.55
N LEU A 13 4.99 -3.19 2.81
CA LEU A 13 5.92 -2.46 1.95
C LEU A 13 6.61 -3.37 0.92
N TYR A 14 7.39 -2.76 0.03
CA TYR A 14 8.09 -3.44 -1.08
C TYR A 14 9.12 -4.48 -0.62
N ASP A 15 9.65 -4.35 0.59
CA ASP A 15 10.63 -5.26 1.20
C ASP A 15 9.96 -6.37 2.03
N GLY A 16 8.62 -6.41 2.04
CA GLY A 16 7.83 -7.37 2.82
C GLY A 16 7.64 -6.99 4.29
N SER A 17 8.22 -5.88 4.75
CA SER A 17 7.95 -5.34 6.09
C SER A 17 6.55 -4.74 6.18
N ASP A 18 5.96 -4.75 7.36
CA ASP A 18 4.62 -4.21 7.60
C ASP A 18 4.71 -2.95 8.49
N VAL A 19 3.93 -1.92 8.17
CA VAL A 19 3.71 -0.71 9.01
C VAL A 19 2.34 -0.81 9.67
N GLY A 20 2.27 -0.52 10.97
CA GLY A 20 1.08 -0.72 11.80
C GLY A 20 1.23 -1.92 12.75
N PRO A 21 0.13 -2.50 13.25
CA PRO A 21 -1.27 -2.25 12.87
C PRO A 21 -1.83 -0.90 13.34
N PHE A 22 -2.83 -0.39 12.62
CA PHE A 22 -3.57 0.82 12.97
C PHE A 22 -5.07 0.56 12.93
N GLN A 23 -5.79 1.17 13.86
CA GLN A 23 -7.25 1.11 13.90
C GLN A 23 -7.86 2.29 13.14
N TYR A 24 -8.80 1.99 12.25
CA TYR A 24 -9.53 2.97 11.46
C TYR A 24 -11.03 2.76 11.57
N SER A 25 -11.79 3.86 11.54
CA SER A 25 -13.23 3.80 11.33
C SER A 25 -13.54 3.24 9.92
N PRO A 26 -14.62 2.47 9.74
CA PRO A 26 -15.11 2.06 8.41
C PRO A 26 -15.41 3.24 7.47
N THR A 27 -15.66 4.43 8.03
CA THR A 27 -15.92 5.67 7.29
C THR A 27 -14.64 6.41 6.87
N ALA A 28 -13.48 6.03 7.39
CA ALA A 28 -12.20 6.64 7.02
C ALA A 28 -11.96 6.47 5.51
N THR A 29 -11.41 7.50 4.87
CA THR A 29 -11.15 7.47 3.42
C THR A 29 -9.74 6.96 3.14
N VAL A 30 -9.56 6.39 1.96
CA VAL A 30 -8.24 5.94 1.48
C VAL A 30 -7.22 7.09 1.48
N ALA A 31 -7.66 8.34 1.25
CA ALA A 31 -6.80 9.51 1.38
C ALA A 31 -6.18 9.63 2.79
N MET A 32 -6.99 9.48 3.84
CA MET A 32 -6.51 9.54 5.24
C MET A 32 -5.51 8.42 5.54
N LEU A 33 -5.74 7.21 5.00
CA LEU A 33 -4.81 6.08 5.16
C LEU A 33 -3.45 6.40 4.52
N LYS A 34 -3.45 7.01 3.33
CA LYS A 34 -2.22 7.41 2.63
C LYS A 34 -1.48 8.52 3.36
N GLU A 35 -2.19 9.53 3.85
CA GLU A 35 -1.58 10.61 4.65
C GLU A 35 -0.90 10.05 5.90
N ARG A 36 -1.58 9.15 6.62
CA ARG A 36 -1.01 8.51 7.80
C ARG A 36 0.23 7.67 7.47
N LEU A 37 0.25 6.99 6.32
CA LEU A 37 1.43 6.28 5.85
C LEU A 37 2.61 7.20 5.54
N VAL A 38 2.38 8.40 5.00
CA VAL A 38 3.46 9.38 4.78
C VAL A 38 4.06 9.83 6.11
N SER A 39 3.22 10.06 7.12
CA SER A 39 3.67 10.50 8.45
C SER A 39 4.39 9.42 9.25
N GLU A 40 3.87 8.19 9.24
CA GLU A 40 4.41 7.04 9.98
C GLU A 40 5.41 6.22 9.15
N TRP A 41 5.96 6.82 8.08
CA TRP A 41 6.86 6.09 7.19
C TRP A 41 8.18 5.73 7.90
N PRO A 42 8.63 4.47 7.82
CA PRO A 42 9.89 4.07 8.45
C PRO A 42 11.09 4.81 7.86
N ASN A 43 11.93 5.37 8.74
CA ASN A 43 13.07 6.22 8.39
C ASN A 43 14.23 5.45 7.74
N ASP A 44 14.27 4.12 7.88
CA ASP A 44 15.31 3.23 7.34
C ASP A 44 15.09 2.83 5.86
N LYS A 45 14.01 3.29 5.22
CA LYS A 45 13.69 2.89 3.84
C LYS A 45 14.35 3.77 2.79
N LYS A 46 14.90 3.14 1.76
CA LYS A 46 15.51 3.81 0.59
C LYS A 46 14.51 4.68 -0.19
N ILE A 47 13.26 4.24 -0.29
CA ILE A 47 12.18 4.94 -0.99
C ILE A 47 11.27 5.55 0.07
N VAL A 48 11.16 6.88 0.05
CA VAL A 48 10.33 7.65 0.98
C VAL A 48 9.29 8.41 0.15
N PRO A 49 7.98 8.18 0.37
CA PRO A 49 6.93 8.96 -0.29
C PRO A 49 6.97 10.40 0.21
N LYS A 50 6.87 11.38 -0.70
CA LYS A 50 6.84 12.81 -0.31
C LYS A 50 5.43 13.30 -0.04
N ALA A 51 4.46 12.72 -0.75
CA ALA A 51 3.06 13.04 -0.63
C ALA A 51 2.18 11.80 -0.72
N ALA A 52 0.93 11.92 -0.26
CA ALA A 52 -0.07 10.85 -0.35
C ALA A 52 -0.35 10.44 -1.82
N SER A 53 -0.10 11.32 -2.80
CA SER A 53 -0.20 11.01 -4.23
C SER A 53 0.84 10.00 -4.72
N ASP A 54 2.00 9.95 -4.06
CA ASP A 54 3.07 9.00 -4.39
C ASP A 54 2.70 7.58 -3.93
N ILE A 55 1.66 7.43 -3.11
CA ILE A 55 1.25 6.16 -2.54
C ILE A 55 0.06 5.59 -3.31
N LYS A 56 0.22 4.33 -3.75
CA LYS A 56 -0.86 3.47 -4.22
C LYS A 56 -1.11 2.39 -3.17
N LEU A 57 -2.35 2.31 -2.71
CA LEU A 57 -2.81 1.25 -1.82
C LEU A 57 -3.50 0.17 -2.64
N ILE A 58 -3.21 -1.08 -2.33
CA ILE A 58 -3.77 -2.25 -3.01
C ILE A 58 -4.39 -3.16 -1.95
N ASN A 59 -5.68 -3.48 -2.09
CA ASN A 59 -6.34 -4.52 -1.31
C ASN A 59 -7.02 -5.53 -2.23
N ALA A 60 -6.91 -6.82 -1.91
CA ALA A 60 -7.50 -7.91 -2.70
C ALA A 60 -7.24 -7.79 -4.22
N GLY A 61 -6.03 -7.39 -4.61
CA GLY A 61 -5.63 -7.22 -6.02
C GLY A 61 -6.18 -5.97 -6.71
N LYS A 62 -6.89 -5.08 -6.00
CA LYS A 62 -7.43 -3.82 -6.55
C LYS A 62 -6.69 -2.62 -5.97
N ILE A 63 -6.30 -1.69 -6.85
CA ILE A 63 -5.77 -0.38 -6.44
C ILE A 63 -6.94 0.45 -5.90
N LEU A 64 -6.77 1.00 -4.70
CA LEU A 64 -7.77 1.78 -4.00
C LEU A 64 -7.72 3.25 -4.42
N GLU A 65 -8.89 3.84 -4.65
CA GLU A 65 -9.08 5.25 -4.99
C GLU A 65 -9.27 6.10 -3.73
N ASN A 66 -8.74 7.33 -3.74
CA ASN A 66 -8.71 8.21 -2.57
C ASN A 66 -10.10 8.51 -1.96
N GLY A 67 -11.14 8.57 -2.79
CA GLY A 67 -12.50 8.88 -2.35
C GLY A 67 -13.27 7.71 -1.74
N LYS A 68 -12.75 6.48 -1.82
CA LYS A 68 -13.39 5.29 -1.23
C LYS A 68 -13.16 5.24 0.26
N THR A 69 -14.12 4.67 0.99
CA THR A 69 -14.01 4.43 2.43
C THR A 69 -13.42 3.05 2.73
N VAL A 70 -12.90 2.84 3.94
CA VAL A 70 -12.39 1.54 4.39
C VAL A 70 -13.45 0.44 4.25
N ALA A 71 -14.72 0.74 4.58
CA ALA A 71 -15.83 -0.20 4.42
C ALA A 71 -16.00 -0.68 2.97
N GLN A 72 -15.82 0.21 1.99
CA GLN A 72 -15.92 -0.11 0.56
C GLN A 72 -14.68 -0.81 0.00
N CYS A 73 -13.57 -0.79 0.74
CA CYS A 73 -12.31 -1.40 0.34
C CYS A 73 -12.14 -2.82 0.88
N LYS A 74 -13.04 -3.30 1.74
CA LYS A 74 -13.00 -4.67 2.28
C LYS A 74 -13.14 -5.71 1.17
N ALA A 75 -12.37 -6.78 1.28
CA ALA A 75 -12.52 -7.94 0.39
C ALA A 75 -13.82 -8.70 0.71
N PRO A 76 -14.42 -9.41 -0.25
CA PRO A 76 -15.63 -10.22 -0.01
C PRO A 76 -15.46 -11.35 1.03
N PHE A 77 -14.22 -11.67 1.43
CA PHE A 77 -13.90 -12.68 2.44
C PHE A 77 -13.15 -12.11 3.66
N ASP A 78 -13.12 -10.78 3.82
CA ASP A 78 -12.41 -10.09 4.92
C ASP A 78 -13.24 -10.03 6.23
N ASP A 79 -14.43 -10.64 6.26
CA ASP A 79 -15.39 -10.52 7.37
C ASP A 79 -15.17 -11.57 8.47
N LEU A 80 -13.91 -11.92 8.72
CA LEU A 80 -13.54 -12.80 9.82
C LEU A 80 -13.34 -11.97 11.09
N PRO A 81 -14.06 -12.29 12.19
CA PRO A 81 -13.92 -11.55 13.43
C PRO A 81 -12.48 -11.65 13.94
N LYS A 82 -11.84 -10.49 14.12
CA LYS A 82 -10.43 -10.29 14.57
C LYS A 82 -9.33 -10.46 13.53
N SER A 83 -9.64 -10.53 12.24
CA SER A 83 -8.58 -10.52 11.21
C SER A 83 -8.05 -9.11 10.95
N VAL A 84 -6.72 -8.98 10.90
CA VAL A 84 -6.04 -7.74 10.52
C VAL A 84 -5.95 -7.69 9.01
N ILE A 85 -6.56 -6.68 8.40
CA ILE A 85 -6.54 -6.54 6.95
C ILE A 85 -5.15 -6.04 6.54
N THR A 86 -4.52 -6.77 5.63
CA THR A 86 -3.19 -6.43 5.11
C THR A 86 -3.31 -5.77 3.74
N MET A 87 -3.05 -4.47 3.67
CA MET A 87 -3.03 -3.73 2.40
C MET A 87 -1.59 -3.61 1.89
N HIS A 88 -1.38 -3.78 0.59
CA HIS A 88 -0.07 -3.57 -0.02
C HIS A 88 0.13 -2.11 -0.39
N VAL A 89 1.32 -1.59 -0.10
CA VAL A 89 1.72 -0.22 -0.39
C VAL A 89 2.75 -0.23 -1.50
N VAL A 90 2.47 0.55 -2.55
CA VAL A 90 3.41 0.81 -3.63
C VAL A 90 3.69 2.31 -3.65
N VAL A 91 4.96 2.67 -3.51
CA VAL A 91 5.41 4.06 -3.66
C VAL A 91 5.85 4.28 -5.10
N GLN A 92 5.10 5.10 -5.82
CA GLN A 92 5.41 5.54 -7.17
C GLN A 92 5.72 7.03 -7.14
N LEU A 93 7.00 7.37 -7.03
CA LEU A 93 7.47 8.75 -7.15
C LEU A 93 7.26 9.21 -8.59
N SER A 94 6.39 10.20 -8.82
CA SER A 94 6.23 10.77 -10.16
C SER A 94 7.49 11.54 -10.58
N PRO A 95 8.06 11.30 -11.77
CA PRO A 95 9.25 12.02 -12.22
C PRO A 95 8.87 13.42 -12.72
N THR A 96 8.85 14.42 -11.83
CA THR A 96 8.68 15.83 -12.21
C THR A 96 9.98 16.61 -12.02
N LYS A 97 10.74 16.71 -13.14
CA LYS A 97 11.77 17.69 -13.57
C LYS A 97 13.02 18.03 -12.69
N ALA A 98 14.20 17.66 -13.27
CA ALA A 98 15.59 18.20 -13.18
C ALA A 98 16.35 18.07 -11.84
N ARG A 99 17.63 17.66 -11.72
CA ARG A 99 18.82 17.28 -12.55
C ARG A 99 19.89 16.72 -11.53
N PRO A 100 21.12 16.25 -11.88
CA PRO A 100 21.66 15.69 -13.12
C PRO A 100 22.18 14.24 -12.93
N GLU A 101 22.68 13.70 -14.03
CA GLU A 101 23.25 12.37 -14.25
C GLU A 101 24.21 11.86 -13.16
N LYS A 102 23.97 10.63 -12.69
CA LYS A 102 25.05 9.66 -12.52
C LYS A 102 24.67 8.40 -13.29
N LYS A 103 25.39 8.18 -14.39
CA LYS A 103 25.48 6.92 -15.10
C LYS A 103 25.65 5.79 -14.09
N ILE A 104 24.75 4.82 -14.13
CA ILE A 104 25.12 3.42 -13.94
C ILE A 104 24.58 2.75 -15.19
N GLU A 105 25.50 2.47 -16.10
CA GLU A 105 25.30 1.52 -17.19
C GLU A 105 25.03 0.16 -16.54
N ASP A 106 23.82 -0.37 -16.70
CA ASP A 106 23.55 -1.79 -16.55
C ASP A 106 22.77 -2.21 -17.80
N GLU A 107 23.57 -2.66 -18.77
CA GLU A 107 23.15 -3.44 -19.93
C GLU A 107 22.40 -4.70 -19.47
N GLU A 108 21.52 -5.18 -20.36
CA GLU A 108 20.82 -6.46 -20.30
C GLU A 108 19.64 -6.61 -19.32
N SER A 109 18.44 -6.39 -19.85
CA SER A 109 17.36 -7.36 -19.62
C SER A 109 17.80 -8.74 -20.15
N PRO A 110 17.60 -9.83 -19.39
CA PRO A 110 16.45 -10.65 -19.74
C PRO A 110 15.74 -11.30 -18.53
N GLN A 111 14.56 -11.83 -18.83
CA GLN A 111 13.72 -12.72 -18.02
C GLN A 111 12.76 -12.07 -17.01
N ARG A 112 11.63 -11.62 -17.59
CA ARG A 112 10.33 -11.75 -16.93
C ARG A 112 10.14 -13.21 -16.52
N SER A 113 10.20 -13.53 -15.23
CA SER A 113 9.74 -14.82 -14.73
C SER A 113 8.22 -14.88 -14.83
N LEU A 114 7.72 -15.38 -15.96
CA LEU A 114 6.33 -15.78 -16.09
C LEU A 114 6.14 -17.04 -15.23
N CYS A 115 5.69 -16.89 -13.99
CA CYS A 115 5.16 -18.00 -13.21
C CYS A 115 3.89 -18.51 -13.89
N SER A 116 4.02 -19.59 -14.67
CA SER A 116 2.88 -20.35 -15.18
C SER A 116 2.49 -21.37 -14.11
N CYS A 117 1.47 -21.05 -13.32
CA CYS A 117 0.78 -22.06 -12.51
C CYS A 117 -0.22 -22.77 -13.43
N THR A 118 0.01 -24.06 -13.70
CA THR A 118 -1.00 -24.94 -14.30
C THR A 118 -1.56 -25.84 -13.19
N ILE A 119 -2.87 -25.97 -13.12
CA ILE A 119 -3.54 -26.94 -12.24
C ILE A 119 -3.57 -28.28 -13.00
N MET A 120 -3.03 -29.34 -12.41
CA MET A 120 -3.16 -30.73 -12.89
C MET A 120 -4.26 -31.44 -12.10
#